data_AF-A0A257TY73-F1
#
_entry.id   AF-A0A257TY73-F1
#
_cell.length_a   1.000
_cell.length_b   1.000
_cell.length_c   1.000
_cell.angle_alpha   90.00
_cell.angle_beta   90.00
_cell.angle_gamma   90.00
#
_symmetry.space_group_name_H-M   'P 1'
#
loop_
_entity.id
_entity.type
_entity.pdbx_description
1 polymer ?
#
loop_
_entity_poly.entity_id
_entity_poly.type
_entity_poly.pdbx_seq_one_letter_code
_entity_poly.pdbx_strand_id
1 'polypeptide(L)'
;MPIKHTLVLDPLVVYSDFALPPHHRLLEELVLERNDLLAKLQLPKSAEPVNVYLFDSEERYRDFLRQYYPEFPQRRAFFVESDTRLAVYAQWGDRVAEDLRHEVAHGYLHSVVPNLPLWLDEGLAEYAEVPRGHAGLNRPHVRLLLERLANLSWKPDLVRLERLASASEMTQLDYAESWAWVHWLMENDPARRQIVQGYLDELRNSEMVPPFSVRLQNWFPQPGPMLVAHLHALEPSLR
;
A
#
# COMPACT_ATOMS: atom_id res chain seq x y z
N MET A 1 8.10 -17.54 16.59
CA MET A 1 6.81 -17.21 15.97
C MET A 1 5.80 -16.87 17.04
N PRO A 2 5.08 -15.73 16.94
CA PRO A 2 4.18 -15.23 17.98
C PRO A 2 2.82 -15.92 17.90
N ILE A 3 2.68 -17.16 18.39
CA ILE A 3 1.45 -17.97 18.22
C ILE A 3 0.69 -18.25 19.53
N LYS A 4 0.97 -17.49 20.60
CA LYS A 4 0.35 -17.73 21.92
C LYS A 4 -1.12 -17.32 21.95
N HIS A 5 -1.46 -16.25 21.25
CA HIS A 5 -2.81 -15.73 21.13
C HIS A 5 -3.19 -15.67 19.65
N THR A 6 -4.47 -15.93 19.37
CA THR A 6 -5.03 -15.87 18.02
C THR A 6 -6.36 -15.12 18.06
N LEU A 7 -6.51 -14.15 17.18
CA LEU A 7 -7.75 -13.41 16.95
C LEU A 7 -8.11 -13.50 15.48
N VAL A 8 -9.36 -13.91 15.19
CA VAL A 8 -9.86 -14.08 13.81
C VAL A 8 -10.83 -12.94 13.50
N LEU A 9 -10.54 -12.21 12.43
CA LEU A 9 -11.20 -10.98 11.98
C LEU A 9 -11.40 -11.03 10.45
N ASP A 10 -12.17 -12.00 9.97
CA ASP A 10 -12.43 -12.36 8.56
C ASP A 10 -12.03 -11.31 7.48
N PRO A 11 -10.95 -11.56 6.68
CA PRO A 11 -10.14 -12.77 6.58
C PRO A 11 -8.81 -12.61 7.36
N LEU A 12 -8.69 -11.57 8.19
CA LEU A 12 -7.47 -11.26 8.91
C LEU A 12 -7.33 -12.22 10.09
N VAL A 13 -6.19 -12.89 10.21
CA VAL A 13 -5.90 -13.77 11.34
C VAL A 13 -4.66 -13.24 12.05
N VAL A 14 -4.85 -12.73 13.27
CA VAL A 14 -3.80 -12.08 14.04
C VAL A 14 -3.26 -13.05 15.08
N TYR A 15 -1.96 -13.32 15.00
CA TYR A 15 -1.18 -14.11 15.95
C TYR A 15 -0.27 -13.17 16.74
N SER A 16 -0.27 -13.29 18.08
CA SER A 16 0.56 -12.46 18.95
C SER A 16 1.16 -13.23 20.12
N ASP A 17 2.25 -12.69 20.68
CA ASP A 17 2.88 -13.20 21.92
C ASP A 17 2.22 -12.67 23.20
N PHE A 18 1.35 -11.68 23.06
CA PHE A 18 0.68 -10.97 24.13
C PHE A 18 -0.82 -10.92 23.86
N ALA A 19 -1.61 -10.73 24.92
CA ALA A 19 -3.06 -10.68 24.80
C ALA A 19 -3.50 -9.35 24.16
N LEU A 20 -4.20 -9.44 23.03
CA LEU A 20 -4.94 -8.33 22.45
C LEU A 20 -6.41 -8.43 22.90
N PRO A 21 -7.05 -7.31 23.26
CA PRO A 21 -8.48 -7.31 23.54
C PRO A 21 -9.26 -7.76 22.29
N PRO A 22 -10.38 -8.49 22.44
CA PRO A 22 -11.20 -8.93 21.30
C PRO A 22 -11.69 -7.78 20.41
N HIS A 23 -11.93 -6.61 21.01
CA HIS A 23 -12.36 -5.38 20.33
C HIS A 23 -11.19 -4.37 20.26
N HIS A 24 -10.12 -4.76 19.58
CA HIS A 24 -8.97 -3.87 19.40
C HIS A 24 -9.23 -2.88 18.26
N ARG A 25 -9.37 -1.59 18.60
CA ARG A 25 -9.71 -0.51 17.64
C ARG A 25 -8.92 -0.54 16.34
N LEU A 26 -7.59 -0.70 16.42
CA LEU A 26 -6.73 -0.75 15.22
C LEU A 26 -7.09 -1.94 14.31
N LEU A 27 -7.40 -3.11 14.89
CA LEU A 27 -7.67 -4.29 14.09
C LEU A 27 -9.06 -4.21 13.44
N GLU A 28 -10.04 -3.64 14.16
CA GLU A 28 -11.34 -3.32 13.58
C GLU A 28 -11.21 -2.27 12.46
N GLU A 29 -10.33 -1.28 12.61
CA GLU A 29 -10.01 -0.30 11.57
C GLU A 29 -9.43 -0.97 10.32
N LEU A 30 -8.48 -1.91 10.45
CA LEU A 30 -7.93 -2.66 9.31
C LEU A 30 -9.02 -3.45 8.54
N VAL A 31 -10.03 -3.99 9.24
CA VAL A 31 -11.16 -4.68 8.59
C VAL A 31 -12.07 -3.69 7.86
N LEU A 32 -12.28 -2.50 8.41
CA LEU A 32 -13.07 -1.45 7.76
C LEU A 32 -12.35 -0.86 6.55
N GLU A 33 -11.04 -0.65 6.66
CA GLU A 33 -10.20 -0.16 5.56
C GLU A 33 -10.18 -1.14 4.39
N ARG A 34 -10.14 -2.46 4.64
CA ARG A 34 -10.37 -3.47 3.60
C ARG A 34 -11.63 -3.20 2.79
N ASN A 35 -12.75 -2.99 3.50
CA ASN A 35 -14.05 -2.82 2.85
C ASN A 35 -14.08 -1.53 2.02
N ASP A 36 -13.54 -0.44 2.56
CA ASP A 36 -13.50 0.85 1.87
C ASP A 36 -12.58 0.78 0.65
N LEU A 37 -11.38 0.19 0.78
CA LEU A 37 -10.40 0.06 -0.29
C LEU A 37 -10.95 -0.82 -1.43
N LEU A 38 -11.43 -2.03 -1.13
CA LEU A 38 -11.96 -2.94 -2.14
C LEU A 38 -13.21 -2.37 -2.81
N ALA A 39 -14.11 -1.74 -2.06
CA ALA A 39 -15.28 -1.08 -2.64
C ALA A 39 -14.88 0.08 -3.57
N LYS A 40 -13.90 0.89 -3.16
CA LYS A 40 -13.40 2.01 -3.96
C LYS A 40 -12.70 1.55 -5.24
N LEU A 41 -12.02 0.41 -5.21
CA LEU A 41 -11.36 -0.22 -6.36
C LEU A 41 -12.30 -1.13 -7.17
N GLN A 42 -13.56 -1.30 -6.75
CA GLN A 42 -14.52 -2.25 -7.35
C GLN A 42 -13.96 -3.69 -7.42
N LEU A 43 -13.16 -4.06 -6.43
CA LEU A 43 -12.61 -5.40 -6.31
C LEU A 43 -13.53 -6.29 -5.48
N PRO A 44 -13.67 -7.58 -5.82
CA PRO A 44 -14.41 -8.52 -4.98
C PRO A 44 -13.65 -8.78 -3.68
N LYS A 45 -14.36 -9.33 -2.70
CA LYS A 45 -13.75 -9.85 -1.48
C LYS A 45 -13.14 -11.23 -1.74
N SER A 46 -11.92 -11.45 -1.26
CA SER A 46 -11.31 -12.77 -1.15
C SER A 46 -11.58 -13.41 0.22
N ALA A 47 -11.70 -14.73 0.26
CA ALA A 47 -11.73 -15.51 1.51
C ALA A 47 -10.34 -15.99 1.94
N GLU A 48 -9.31 -15.68 1.15
CA GLU A 48 -7.94 -16.03 1.48
C GLU A 48 -7.46 -15.31 2.75
N PRO A 49 -6.94 -16.05 3.75
CA PRO A 49 -6.57 -15.45 5.01
C PRO A 49 -5.28 -14.62 4.91
N VAL A 50 -5.31 -13.42 5.48
CA VAL A 50 -4.12 -12.58 5.68
C VAL A 50 -3.62 -12.79 7.11
N ASN A 51 -2.48 -13.44 7.27
CA ASN A 51 -1.94 -13.84 8.56
C ASN A 51 -1.02 -12.76 9.12
N VAL A 52 -1.40 -12.11 10.22
CA VAL A 52 -0.59 -11.07 10.85
C VAL A 52 0.12 -11.64 12.08
N TYR A 53 1.44 -11.53 12.14
CA TYR A 53 2.28 -11.99 13.24
C TYR A 53 2.86 -10.78 13.97
N LEU A 54 2.38 -10.55 15.20
CA LEU A 54 2.74 -9.41 16.04
C LEU A 54 3.70 -9.82 17.15
N PHE A 55 4.91 -9.27 17.11
CA PHE A 55 5.94 -9.50 18.11
C PHE A 55 5.82 -8.45 19.21
N ASP A 56 5.93 -8.87 20.47
CA ASP A 56 5.86 -8.00 21.66
C ASP A 56 7.04 -7.04 21.80
N SER A 57 8.18 -7.33 21.14
CA SER A 57 9.37 -6.49 21.17
C SER A 57 10.12 -6.45 19.83
N GLU A 58 10.79 -5.32 19.58
CA GLU A 58 11.69 -5.11 18.45
C GLU A 58 12.81 -6.16 18.41
N GLU A 59 13.37 -6.52 19.57
CA GLU A 59 14.44 -7.51 19.66
C GLU A 59 14.00 -8.87 19.11
N ARG A 60 12.83 -9.37 19.55
CA ARG A 60 12.32 -10.67 19.11
C ARG A 60 11.94 -10.67 17.64
N TYR A 61 11.39 -9.56 17.16
CA TYR A 61 11.10 -9.38 15.74
C TYR A 61 12.38 -9.40 14.90
N ARG A 62 13.41 -8.67 15.31
CA ARG A 62 14.71 -8.64 14.63
C ARG A 62 15.39 -10.01 14.65
N ASP A 63 15.32 -10.74 15.76
CA ASP A 63 15.85 -12.11 15.87
C ASP A 63 15.14 -13.05 14.90
N PHE A 64 13.82 -12.93 14.80
CA PHE A 64 13.03 -13.67 13.82
C PHE A 64 13.45 -13.33 12.38
N LEU A 65 13.54 -12.05 12.02
CA LEU A 65 13.98 -11.65 10.67
C LEU A 65 15.37 -12.20 10.35
N ARG A 66 16.35 -12.06 11.26
CA ARG A 66 17.71 -12.57 11.03
C ARG A 66 17.75 -14.09 10.83
N GLN A 67 16.84 -14.82 11.48
CA GLN A 67 16.80 -16.28 11.38
C GLN A 67 16.11 -16.77 10.10
N TYR A 68 14.99 -16.15 9.70
CA TYR A 68 14.12 -16.67 8.64
C TYR A 68 14.19 -15.86 7.33
N TYR A 69 14.58 -14.59 7.40
CA TYR A 69 14.66 -13.66 6.27
C TYR A 69 15.96 -12.82 6.35
N PRO A 70 17.16 -13.45 6.38
CA PRO A 70 18.43 -12.74 6.62
C PRO A 70 18.77 -11.69 5.56
N GLU A 71 18.24 -11.82 4.35
CA GLU A 71 18.46 -10.90 3.22
C GLU A 71 17.51 -9.69 3.26
N PHE A 72 16.50 -9.68 4.14
CA PHE A 72 15.54 -8.59 4.21
C PHE A 72 16.19 -7.36 4.85
N PRO A 73 15.84 -6.13 4.38
CA PRO A 73 16.31 -4.92 5.03
C PRO A 73 15.80 -4.84 6.48
N GLN A 74 16.40 -3.98 7.30
CA GLN A 74 15.86 -3.70 8.63
C GLN A 74 14.66 -2.75 8.50
N ARG A 75 13.44 -3.29 8.45
CA ARG A 75 12.17 -2.55 8.54
C ARG A 75 11.31 -3.07 9.67
N ARG A 76 10.39 -2.24 10.17
CA ARG A 76 9.52 -2.53 11.33
C ARG A 76 8.39 -3.51 11.02
N ALA A 77 8.04 -3.64 9.76
CA ALA A 77 7.09 -4.63 9.28
C ALA A 77 7.42 -5.08 7.85
N PHE A 78 6.85 -6.21 7.45
CA PHE A 78 6.93 -6.78 6.11
C PHE A 78 5.68 -7.58 5.78
N PHE A 79 5.17 -7.38 4.59
CA PHE A 79 4.35 -8.34 3.87
C PHE A 79 5.22 -9.37 3.14
N VAL A 80 4.82 -10.63 3.22
CA VAL A 80 5.44 -11.76 2.53
C VAL A 80 4.33 -12.60 1.93
N GLU A 81 4.33 -12.65 0.60
CA GLU A 81 3.56 -13.62 -0.17
C GLU A 81 4.40 -14.87 -0.44
N SER A 82 3.75 -16.02 -0.40
CA SER A 82 4.31 -17.30 -0.85
C SER A 82 3.20 -18.15 -1.43
N ASP A 83 3.53 -19.25 -2.10
CA ASP A 83 2.58 -20.16 -2.77
C ASP A 83 1.37 -20.61 -1.91
N THR A 84 1.44 -20.47 -0.59
CA THR A 84 0.43 -21.00 0.34
C THR A 84 -0.08 -20.00 1.37
N ARG A 85 0.47 -18.78 1.43
CA ARG A 85 0.10 -17.82 2.47
C ARG A 85 0.42 -16.38 2.10
N LEU A 86 -0.47 -15.51 2.56
CA LEU A 86 -0.28 -14.07 2.72
C LEU A 86 0.05 -13.80 4.19
N ALA A 87 1.23 -13.26 4.47
CA ALA A 87 1.70 -13.05 5.83
C ALA A 87 2.23 -11.64 6.03
N VAL A 88 1.83 -11.00 7.12
CA VAL A 88 2.39 -9.74 7.62
C VAL A 88 3.16 -10.03 8.90
N TYR A 89 4.39 -9.59 8.99
CA TYR A 89 5.20 -9.64 10.21
C TYR A 89 5.45 -8.21 10.68
N ALA A 90 5.15 -7.91 11.94
CA ALA A 90 5.36 -6.56 12.47
C ALA A 90 5.78 -6.59 13.94
N GLN A 91 6.64 -5.64 14.32
CA GLN A 91 6.87 -5.35 15.74
C GLN A 91 5.72 -4.53 16.32
N TRP A 92 5.33 -4.82 17.55
CA TRP A 92 4.39 -3.99 18.29
C TRP A 92 5.10 -2.79 18.91
N GLY A 93 4.72 -1.57 18.52
CA GLY A 93 5.32 -0.32 19.00
C GLY A 93 4.60 0.91 18.48
N ASP A 94 5.19 2.09 18.65
CA ASP A 94 4.52 3.39 18.41
C ASP A 94 4.01 3.59 16.97
N ARG A 95 4.65 2.94 15.99
CA ARG A 95 4.34 3.05 14.56
C ARG A 95 3.53 1.87 14.01
N VAL A 96 3.17 0.91 14.86
CA VAL A 96 2.50 -0.35 14.44
C VAL A 96 1.20 -0.08 13.68
N ALA A 97 0.50 1.00 13.99
CA ALA A 97 -0.73 1.35 13.31
C ALA A 97 -0.49 1.70 11.82
N GLU A 98 0.53 2.50 11.53
CA GLU A 98 0.89 2.86 10.15
C GLU A 98 1.46 1.65 9.41
N ASP A 99 2.43 0.98 10.06
CA ASP A 99 3.10 -0.19 9.49
C ASP A 99 2.08 -1.30 9.15
N LEU A 100 1.09 -1.57 10.02
CA LEU A 100 0.05 -2.56 9.72
C LEU A 100 -0.91 -2.11 8.63
N ARG A 101 -1.29 -0.83 8.55
CA ARG A 101 -2.16 -0.35 7.48
C ARG A 101 -1.50 -0.52 6.10
N HIS A 102 -0.21 -0.22 5.99
CA HIS A 102 0.57 -0.43 4.78
C HIS A 102 0.65 -1.93 4.43
N GLU A 103 1.20 -2.75 5.33
CA GLU A 103 1.51 -4.15 5.01
C GLU A 103 0.25 -5.02 4.85
N VAL A 104 -0.83 -4.72 5.58
CA VAL A 104 -2.11 -5.44 5.42
C VAL A 104 -2.81 -5.03 4.12
N ALA A 105 -2.61 -3.80 3.61
CA ALA A 105 -3.12 -3.40 2.31
C ALA A 105 -2.55 -4.29 1.19
N HIS A 106 -1.24 -4.59 1.21
CA HIS A 106 -0.66 -5.58 0.30
C HIS A 106 -1.37 -6.93 0.40
N GLY A 107 -1.57 -7.46 1.60
CA GLY A 107 -2.29 -8.73 1.80
C GLY A 107 -3.71 -8.72 1.22
N TYR A 108 -4.47 -7.64 1.41
CA TYR A 108 -5.81 -7.54 0.82
C TYR A 108 -5.79 -7.42 -0.70
N LEU A 109 -4.84 -6.67 -1.25
CA LEU A 109 -4.70 -6.47 -2.69
C LEU A 109 -4.27 -7.76 -3.38
N HIS A 110 -3.21 -8.42 -2.90
CA HIS A 110 -2.67 -9.66 -3.47
C HIS A 110 -3.62 -10.85 -3.34
N SER A 111 -4.48 -10.87 -2.31
CA SER A 111 -5.56 -11.86 -2.19
C SER A 111 -6.60 -11.81 -3.33
N VAL A 112 -6.60 -10.74 -4.13
CA VAL A 112 -7.56 -10.49 -5.22
C VAL A 112 -6.86 -10.27 -6.57
N VAL A 113 -5.70 -9.63 -6.56
CA VAL A 113 -4.91 -9.24 -7.74
C VAL A 113 -3.45 -9.67 -7.52
N PRO A 114 -3.06 -10.92 -7.85
CA PRO A 114 -1.73 -11.44 -7.52
C PRO A 114 -0.57 -10.77 -8.28
N ASN A 115 -0.83 -10.22 -9.47
CA ASN A 115 0.22 -9.68 -10.35
C ASN A 115 0.16 -8.16 -10.45
N LEU A 116 0.17 -7.46 -9.30
CA LEU A 116 0.17 -6.00 -9.29
C LEU A 116 1.52 -5.43 -9.75
N PRO A 117 1.54 -4.41 -10.63
CA PRO A 117 2.75 -3.65 -10.88
C PRO A 117 3.24 -2.99 -9.59
N LEU A 118 4.54 -3.07 -9.33
CA LEU A 118 5.17 -2.61 -8.08
C LEU A 118 4.74 -1.19 -7.68
N TRP A 119 4.76 -0.23 -8.62
CA TRP A 119 4.37 1.15 -8.31
C TRP A 119 2.90 1.27 -7.86
N LEU A 120 2.01 0.44 -8.42
CA LEU A 120 0.59 0.49 -8.09
C LEU A 120 0.34 -0.20 -6.75
N ASP A 121 1.04 -1.30 -6.50
CA ASP A 121 1.01 -2.01 -5.22
C ASP A 121 1.46 -1.08 -4.09
N GLU A 122 2.67 -0.52 -4.18
CA GLU A 122 3.20 0.40 -3.18
C GLU A 122 2.40 1.70 -3.10
N GLY A 123 1.95 2.24 -4.23
CA GLY A 123 1.11 3.45 -4.24
C GLY A 123 -0.23 3.27 -3.54
N LEU A 124 -0.86 2.08 -3.65
CA LEU A 124 -2.10 1.75 -2.95
C LEU A 124 -1.86 1.46 -1.47
N ALA A 125 -0.73 0.83 -1.11
CA ALA A 125 -0.34 0.63 0.27
C ALA A 125 -0.06 1.96 0.99
N GLU A 126 0.70 2.87 0.37
CA GLU A 126 0.94 4.23 0.85
C GLU A 126 -0.35 5.07 0.95
N TYR A 127 -1.32 4.82 0.06
CA TYR A 127 -2.65 5.42 0.13
C TYR A 127 -3.45 4.89 1.33
N ALA A 128 -3.31 3.61 1.67
CA ALA A 128 -3.97 2.98 2.82
C ALA A 128 -3.26 3.24 4.16
N GLU A 129 -1.96 3.58 4.17
CA GLU A 129 -1.15 3.81 5.37
C GLU A 129 -1.71 4.93 6.27
N VAL A 130 -2.40 5.92 5.68
CA VAL A 130 -2.96 7.04 6.43
C VAL A 130 -4.28 6.65 7.13
N PRO A 131 -4.59 7.22 8.31
CA PRO A 131 -5.77 6.82 9.05
C PRO A 131 -7.06 6.98 8.24
N ARG A 132 -8.02 6.06 8.46
CA ARG A 132 -9.32 6.08 7.82
C ARG A 132 -9.98 7.46 7.91
N GLY A 133 -10.62 7.89 6.81
CA GLY A 133 -11.27 9.19 6.70
C GLY A 133 -10.38 10.34 6.21
N HIS A 134 -9.08 10.11 6.02
CA HIS A 134 -8.17 11.09 5.42
C HIS A 134 -8.12 11.05 3.88
N ALA A 135 -8.97 10.21 3.25
CA ALA A 135 -9.04 10.03 1.80
C ALA A 135 -7.67 9.73 1.14
N GLY A 136 -6.80 9.02 1.85
CA GLY A 136 -5.46 8.67 1.38
C GLY A 136 -4.45 9.82 1.36
N LEU A 137 -4.76 10.96 1.97
CA LEU A 137 -3.87 12.12 1.96
C LEU A 137 -2.61 11.91 2.82
N ASN A 138 -1.49 11.57 2.19
CA ASN A 138 -0.18 11.48 2.82
C ASN A 138 0.55 12.83 2.79
N ARG A 139 0.37 13.65 3.85
CA ARG A 139 0.98 14.99 3.97
C ARG A 139 2.52 14.98 3.85
N PRO A 140 3.26 14.03 4.46
CA PRO A 140 4.70 13.88 4.23
C PRO A 140 5.07 13.78 2.74
N HIS A 141 4.37 12.97 1.95
CA HIS A 141 4.64 12.83 0.52
C HIS A 141 4.34 14.11 -0.26
N VAL A 142 3.21 14.77 0.02
CA VAL A 142 2.91 16.08 -0.60
C VAL A 142 4.05 17.07 -0.35
N ARG A 143 4.54 17.17 0.90
CA ARG A 143 5.64 18.07 1.25
C ARG A 143 6.92 17.71 0.49
N LEU A 144 7.30 16.43 0.51
CA LEU A 144 8.50 15.95 -0.19
C LEU A 144 8.43 16.28 -1.68
N LEU A 145 7.32 15.96 -2.35
CA LEU A 145 7.19 16.14 -3.80
C LEU A 145 7.15 17.62 -4.19
N LEU A 146 6.45 18.46 -3.44
CA LEU A 146 6.44 19.91 -3.68
C LEU A 146 7.83 20.54 -3.50
N GLU A 147 8.59 20.11 -2.48
CA GLU A 147 9.98 20.54 -2.29
C GLU A 147 10.87 20.13 -3.47
N ARG A 148 10.73 18.89 -3.95
CA ARG A 148 11.50 18.35 -5.08
C ARG A 148 11.10 18.94 -6.43
N LEU A 149 9.84 19.37 -6.59
CA LEU A 149 9.40 20.17 -7.72
C LEU A 149 10.02 21.57 -7.69
N ALA A 150 9.98 22.24 -6.54
CA ALA A 150 10.45 23.61 -6.40
C ALA A 150 11.95 23.78 -6.67
N ASN A 151 12.75 22.77 -6.32
CA ASN A 151 14.20 22.75 -6.59
C ASN A 151 14.57 22.07 -7.92
N LEU A 152 13.58 21.71 -8.76
CA LEU A 152 13.75 21.07 -10.06
C LEU A 152 14.53 19.73 -10.01
N SER A 153 14.54 19.04 -8.86
CA SER A 153 15.22 17.74 -8.69
C SER A 153 14.32 16.53 -8.96
N TRP A 154 13.03 16.75 -9.23
CA TRP A 154 12.07 15.71 -9.58
C TRP A 154 11.02 16.20 -10.57
N LYS A 155 10.49 15.27 -11.37
CA LYS A 155 9.29 15.42 -12.19
C LYS A 155 8.56 14.08 -12.24
N PRO A 156 7.23 14.06 -12.44
CA PRO A 156 6.49 12.81 -12.64
C PRO A 156 7.02 12.01 -13.83
N ASP A 157 7.24 10.71 -13.63
CA ASP A 157 7.70 9.74 -14.62
C ASP A 157 7.19 8.33 -14.28
N LEU A 158 5.92 8.07 -14.61
CA LEU A 158 5.29 6.77 -14.41
C LEU A 158 6.00 5.65 -15.19
N VAL A 159 6.50 5.94 -16.39
CA VAL A 159 7.20 4.93 -17.22
C VAL A 159 8.48 4.46 -16.53
N ARG A 160 9.17 5.35 -15.82
CA ARG A 160 10.32 4.99 -14.97
C ARG A 160 9.89 4.11 -13.80
N LEU A 161 8.80 4.45 -13.09
CA LEU A 161 8.30 3.63 -11.98
C LEU A 161 7.91 2.21 -12.44
N GLU A 162 7.30 2.07 -13.61
CA GLU A 162 6.95 0.77 -14.21
C GLU A 162 8.15 -0.10 -14.59
N ARG A 163 9.37 0.46 -14.62
CA ARG A 163 10.61 -0.28 -14.88
C ARG A 163 11.29 -0.81 -13.62
N LEU A 164 10.87 -0.35 -12.44
CA LEU A 164 11.42 -0.83 -11.17
C LEU A 164 10.93 -2.25 -10.92
N ALA A 165 11.86 -3.17 -10.67
CA ALA A 165 11.56 -4.59 -10.58
C ALA A 165 11.36 -5.06 -9.13
N SER A 166 11.86 -4.30 -8.15
CA SER A 166 11.82 -4.69 -6.75
C SER A 166 11.68 -3.51 -5.79
N ALA A 167 11.03 -3.73 -4.64
CA ALA A 167 10.87 -2.72 -3.59
C ALA A 167 12.21 -2.24 -3.00
N SER A 168 13.28 -3.04 -3.13
CA SER A 168 14.66 -2.65 -2.76
C SER A 168 15.30 -1.62 -3.67
N GLU A 169 14.82 -1.49 -4.92
CA GLU A 169 15.27 -0.45 -5.87
C GLU A 169 14.56 0.88 -5.62
N MET A 170 13.44 0.87 -4.89
CA MET A 170 12.64 2.07 -4.64
C MET A 170 13.24 2.92 -3.52
N THR A 171 13.39 4.21 -3.81
CA THR A 171 13.71 5.26 -2.86
C THR A 171 12.42 5.84 -2.25
N GLN A 172 12.53 6.58 -1.13
CA GLN A 172 11.39 7.31 -0.57
C GLN A 172 10.66 8.20 -1.59
N LEU A 173 11.38 8.73 -2.57
CA LEU A 173 10.79 9.55 -3.63
C LEU A 173 9.94 8.70 -4.59
N ASP A 174 10.29 7.43 -4.80
CA ASP A 174 9.53 6.49 -5.64
C ASP A 174 8.22 6.06 -4.96
N TYR A 175 8.24 5.81 -3.65
CA TYR A 175 7.02 5.57 -2.86
C TYR A 175 6.11 6.81 -2.89
N ALA A 176 6.67 8.01 -2.66
CA ALA A 176 5.91 9.25 -2.71
C ALA A 176 5.31 9.51 -4.11
N GLU A 177 6.08 9.27 -5.18
CA GLU A 177 5.57 9.40 -6.55
C GLU A 177 4.46 8.37 -6.86
N SER A 178 4.64 7.13 -6.43
CA SER A 178 3.64 6.05 -6.58
C SER A 178 2.33 6.42 -5.89
N TRP A 179 2.41 6.90 -4.64
CA TRP A 179 1.29 7.46 -3.90
C TRP A 179 0.63 8.63 -4.66
N ALA A 180 1.41 9.54 -5.23
CA ALA A 180 0.88 10.71 -5.92
C ALA A 180 0.06 10.31 -7.15
N TRP A 181 0.55 9.36 -7.95
CA TRP A 181 -0.20 8.80 -9.09
C TRP A 181 -1.51 8.17 -8.62
N VAL A 182 -1.46 7.31 -7.61
CA VAL A 182 -2.65 6.65 -7.05
C VAL A 182 -3.65 7.69 -6.53
N HIS A 183 -3.22 8.63 -5.69
CA HIS A 183 -4.10 9.63 -5.12
C HIS A 183 -4.75 10.51 -6.21
N TRP A 184 -4.01 10.90 -7.25
CA TRP A 184 -4.56 11.68 -8.36
C TRP A 184 -5.59 10.90 -9.17
N LEU A 185 -5.31 9.62 -9.45
CA LEU A 185 -6.22 8.75 -10.20
C LEU A 185 -7.48 8.41 -9.40
N MET A 186 -7.34 8.23 -8.09
CA MET A 186 -8.42 7.77 -7.22
C MET A 186 -9.31 8.90 -6.70
N GLU A 187 -8.78 10.11 -6.46
CA GLU A 187 -9.56 11.21 -5.89
C GLU A 187 -10.13 12.19 -6.94
N ASN A 188 -11.21 12.87 -6.54
CA ASN A 188 -11.82 14.03 -7.21
C ASN A 188 -12.42 13.80 -8.62
N ASP A 189 -12.21 12.66 -9.26
CA ASP A 189 -12.76 12.36 -10.58
C ASP A 189 -13.13 10.87 -10.72
N PRO A 190 -14.43 10.52 -10.75
CA PRO A 190 -14.88 9.14 -10.96
C PRO A 190 -14.42 8.53 -12.29
N ALA A 191 -14.29 9.32 -13.36
CA ALA A 191 -13.84 8.82 -14.65
C ALA A 191 -12.35 8.42 -14.62
N ARG A 192 -11.51 9.19 -13.91
CA ARG A 192 -10.11 8.77 -13.65
C ARG A 192 -10.04 7.49 -12.84
N ARG A 193 -10.87 7.38 -11.81
CA ARG A 193 -10.91 6.18 -10.97
C ARG A 193 -11.27 4.93 -11.76
N GLN A 194 -12.19 5.03 -12.71
CA GLN A 194 -12.58 3.93 -13.59
C GLN A 194 -11.41 3.39 -14.44
N ILE A 195 -10.40 4.20 -14.74
CA ILE A 195 -9.21 3.75 -15.47
C ILE A 195 -8.40 2.76 -14.61
N VAL A 196 -8.24 3.04 -13.31
CA VAL A 196 -7.58 2.14 -12.35
C VAL A 196 -8.41 0.88 -12.13
N GLN A 197 -9.73 1.04 -11.93
CA GLN A 197 -10.64 -0.09 -11.72
C GLN A 197 -10.63 -1.06 -12.91
N GLY A 198 -10.72 -0.55 -14.14
CA GLY A 198 -10.64 -1.38 -15.35
C GLY A 198 -9.29 -2.05 -15.52
N TYR A 199 -8.19 -1.37 -15.14
CA TYR A 199 -6.86 -1.96 -15.18
C TYR A 199 -6.71 -3.12 -14.18
N LEU A 200 -7.20 -2.94 -12.96
CA LEU A 200 -7.19 -3.99 -11.94
C LEU A 200 -8.07 -5.19 -12.34
N ASP A 201 -9.21 -4.95 -12.97
CA ASP A 201 -10.05 -6.05 -13.48
C ASP A 201 -9.35 -6.82 -14.61
N GLU A 202 -8.65 -6.13 -15.51
CA GLU A 202 -7.86 -6.81 -16.55
C GLU A 202 -6.70 -7.62 -15.98
N LEU A 203 -5.99 -7.09 -14.97
CA LEU A 203 -4.90 -7.82 -14.28
C LEU A 203 -5.37 -9.13 -13.64
N ARG A 204 -6.64 -9.18 -13.22
CA ARG A 204 -7.24 -10.38 -12.62
C ARG A 204 -7.60 -11.44 -13.66
N ASN A 205 -7.96 -11.00 -14.85
CA ASN A 205 -8.62 -11.85 -15.85
C ASN A 205 -7.73 -12.16 -17.07
N SER A 206 -6.57 -11.50 -17.20
CA SER A 206 -5.69 -11.60 -18.37
C SER A 206 -4.24 -11.88 -17.97
N GLU A 207 -3.56 -12.72 -18.73
CA GLU A 207 -2.14 -13.05 -18.50
C GLU A 207 -1.18 -11.93 -18.91
N MET A 208 -1.59 -11.07 -19.85
CA MET A 208 -0.77 -9.95 -20.34
C MET A 208 -1.60 -8.67 -20.37
N VAL A 209 -1.27 -7.75 -19.47
CA VAL A 209 -1.82 -6.40 -19.44
C VAL A 209 -0.71 -5.42 -19.81
N PRO A 210 -0.89 -4.55 -20.83
CA PRO A 210 0.10 -3.52 -21.15
C PRO A 210 0.35 -2.59 -19.96
N PRO A 211 1.52 -1.94 -19.88
CA PRO A 211 1.80 -0.99 -18.79
C PRO A 211 0.72 0.08 -18.67
N PHE A 212 0.38 0.44 -17.43
CA PHE A 212 -0.64 1.45 -17.12
C PHE A 212 -0.34 2.80 -17.79
N SER A 213 0.94 3.17 -17.95
CA SER A 213 1.33 4.39 -18.64
C SER A 213 0.80 4.48 -20.07
N VAL A 214 0.72 3.36 -20.80
CA VAL A 214 0.15 3.30 -22.16
C VAL A 214 -1.34 3.61 -22.12
N ARG A 215 -2.06 3.00 -21.17
CA ARG A 215 -3.48 3.28 -20.93
C ARG A 215 -3.68 4.75 -20.59
N LEU A 216 -2.89 5.27 -19.65
CA LEU A 216 -3.04 6.62 -19.14
C LEU A 216 -2.85 7.69 -20.23
N GLN A 217 -1.88 7.49 -21.13
CA GLN A 217 -1.63 8.39 -22.26
C GLN A 217 -2.81 8.48 -23.24
N ASN A 218 -3.60 7.41 -23.39
CA ASN A 218 -4.79 7.42 -24.26
C ASN A 218 -5.91 8.33 -23.72
N TRP A 219 -5.98 8.50 -22.40
CA TRP A 219 -6.98 9.36 -21.75
C TRP A 219 -6.45 10.77 -21.49
N PHE A 220 -5.17 10.88 -21.13
CA PHE A 220 -4.53 12.14 -20.78
C PHE A 220 -3.26 12.30 -21.61
N PRO A 221 -3.25 13.20 -22.60
CA PRO A 221 -2.06 13.44 -23.44
C PRO A 221 -0.83 13.92 -22.65
N GLN A 222 -1.03 14.57 -21.50
CA GLN A 222 0.04 15.09 -20.64
C GLN A 222 -0.28 14.83 -19.16
N PRO A 223 -0.13 13.58 -18.67
CA PRO A 223 -0.52 13.22 -17.32
C PRO A 223 0.41 13.84 -16.26
N GLY A 224 1.70 14.04 -16.57
CA GLY A 224 2.68 14.63 -15.65
C GLY A 224 2.29 16.04 -15.17
N PRO A 225 2.06 17.02 -16.07
CA PRO A 225 1.58 18.34 -15.68
C PRO A 225 0.27 18.33 -14.88
N MET A 226 -0.65 17.39 -15.18
CA MET A 226 -1.89 17.24 -14.42
C MET A 226 -1.64 16.73 -13.00
N LEU A 227 -0.69 15.81 -12.81
CA LEU A 227 -0.26 15.37 -11.48
C LEU A 227 0.38 16.51 -10.69
N VAL A 228 1.23 17.32 -11.33
CA VAL A 228 1.84 18.50 -10.68
C VAL A 228 0.75 19.49 -10.24
N ALA A 229 -0.24 19.77 -11.10
CA ALA A 229 -1.37 20.62 -10.74
C ALA A 229 -2.18 20.05 -9.55
N HIS A 230 -2.36 18.73 -9.50
CA HIS A 230 -2.99 18.04 -8.38
C HIS A 230 -2.20 18.20 -7.07
N LEU A 231 -0.87 18.04 -7.10
CA LEU A 231 -0.03 18.25 -5.92
C LEU A 231 -0.12 19.69 -5.39
N HIS A 232 -0.12 20.70 -6.27
CA HIS A 232 -0.33 22.08 -5.84
C HIS A 232 -1.73 22.32 -5.25
N ALA A 233 -2.76 21.64 -5.77
CA ALA A 233 -4.10 21.72 -5.19
C ALA A 233 -4.18 21.12 -3.77
N LEU A 234 -3.24 20.24 -3.39
CA LEU A 234 -3.11 19.69 -2.04
C LEU A 234 -2.25 20.54 -1.10
N GLU A 235 -1.53 21.55 -1.60
CA GLU A 235 -0.70 22.41 -0.75
C GLU A 235 -1.47 23.07 0.43
N PRO A 236 -2.72 23.54 0.27
CA PRO A 236 -3.49 24.07 1.40
C PRO A 236 -3.71 23.07 2.52
N SER A 237 -3.73 21.76 2.22
CA SER A 237 -3.85 20.71 3.23
C SER A 237 -2.54 20.42 3.96
N LEU A 238 -1.47 21.20 3.76
CA LEU A 238 -0.26 21.12 4.59
C LEU A 238 -0.29 22.04 5.81
N ARG A 239 -1.24 22.99 5.84
CA ARG A 239 -1.43 23.95 6.92
C ARG A 239 -2.13 23.31 8.12
#